data_AF-A0A453AAR0-F1
#
_entry.id   AF-A0A453AAR0-F1
#
_cell.length_a   1.000
_cell.length_b   1.000
_cell.length_c   1.000
_cell.angle_alpha   90.00
_cell.angle_beta   90.00
_cell.angle_gamma   90.00
#
_symmetry.space_group_name_H-M   'P 1'
#
loop_
_entity.id
_entity.type
_entity.pdbx_description
1 polymer ?
#
loop_
_entity_poly.entity_id
_entity_poly.type
_entity_poly.pdbx_seq_one_letter_code
_entity_poly.pdbx_strand_id
1 'polypeptide(L)'
;MKPPARRPLLGLLAAAALLSCLLLLAPPPRLFPSSSSSARAPTSPYAHRPKLLFLLAGQSNMAGRGAPTSPLPAPYLPHPRLLRLAADRRWVAASPPLHADIDTHKTCGLGPAMPFAHRLLLSSSDLLVLGLVPCAVGGTRIWMWARGQPLYEAAVARARAAVAGGGGALGAVLWFQGESDTIEVDDARAYGGKMERLVADLREDLGSPNLLVIQVSVGLASGEGNYTDIVRDAQRSINLPNVILVDAMGLPLSDDQLHLSTEAQLRLGEMLAQAYLEFESSRDPKAI
;
A
#
# COMPACT_ATOMS: atom_id res chain seq x y z
N MET A 1 -5.79 -86.45 -19.22
CA MET A 1 -7.24 -86.21 -19.01
C MET A 1 -7.51 -84.71 -19.15
N LYS A 2 -8.33 -84.34 -20.12
CA LYS A 2 -8.86 -82.98 -20.38
C LYS A 2 -10.39 -83.10 -20.42
N PRO A 3 -11.15 -82.22 -19.74
CA PRO A 3 -12.54 -81.95 -20.07
C PRO A 3 -12.73 -80.45 -20.43
N PRO A 4 -13.88 -80.02 -21.00
CA PRO A 4 -13.90 -79.42 -22.33
C PRO A 4 -14.35 -77.95 -22.39
N ALA A 5 -14.22 -77.41 -23.60
CA ALA A 5 -14.63 -76.08 -24.04
C ALA A 5 -16.16 -75.87 -24.10
N ARG A 6 -16.59 -74.62 -23.92
CA ARG A 6 -17.71 -73.99 -24.65
C ARG A 6 -17.37 -72.54 -24.99
N ARG A 7 -17.43 -72.21 -26.29
CA ARG A 7 -17.50 -70.86 -26.91
C ARG A 7 -18.97 -70.65 -27.39
N PRO A 8 -19.32 -69.59 -28.14
CA PRO A 8 -19.39 -68.15 -27.79
C PRO A 8 -20.76 -67.55 -28.22
N LEU A 9 -20.99 -66.25 -27.99
CA LEU A 9 -21.93 -65.42 -28.79
C LEU A 9 -21.36 -63.99 -28.78
N LEU A 10 -20.65 -63.54 -29.82
CA LEU A 10 -21.08 -62.97 -31.12
C LEU A 10 -21.85 -61.65 -31.03
N GLY A 11 -21.32 -60.64 -31.72
CA GLY A 11 -21.92 -59.32 -31.97
C GLY A 11 -20.84 -58.22 -32.03
N LEU A 12 -19.91 -58.27 -32.99
CA LEU A 12 -19.82 -57.35 -34.15
C LEU A 12 -19.63 -55.86 -33.76
N LEU A 13 -18.41 -55.32 -33.85
CA LEU A 13 -17.72 -54.79 -35.04
C LEU A 13 -18.21 -53.39 -35.47
N ALA A 14 -17.28 -52.44 -35.28
CA ALA A 14 -16.76 -51.50 -36.27
C ALA A 14 -17.56 -50.24 -36.69
N ALA A 15 -16.78 -49.15 -36.72
CA ALA A 15 -16.83 -48.01 -37.66
C ALA A 15 -18.05 -47.08 -37.53
N ALA A 16 -18.00 -45.80 -37.84
CA ALA A 16 -16.96 -44.83 -38.16
C ALA A 16 -17.61 -43.45 -37.98
N ALA A 17 -16.79 -42.42 -37.88
CA ALA A 17 -17.20 -41.03 -37.82
C ALA A 17 -17.89 -40.57 -39.12
N LEU A 18 -18.86 -39.63 -39.01
CA LEU A 18 -18.81 -38.28 -39.60
C LEU A 18 -20.20 -37.61 -39.66
N LEU A 19 -20.22 -36.32 -39.28
CA LEU A 19 -21.17 -35.25 -39.64
C LEU A 19 -22.65 -35.45 -39.22
N SER A 20 -23.38 -34.48 -38.66
CA SER A 20 -23.46 -33.06 -39.02
C SER A 20 -24.35 -32.32 -38.00
N CYS A 21 -24.02 -31.04 -37.78
CA CYS A 21 -24.80 -29.87 -37.35
C CYS A 21 -26.21 -29.97 -36.71
N LEU A 22 -26.45 -28.99 -35.83
CA LEU A 22 -27.71 -28.52 -35.19
C LEU A 22 -28.03 -29.26 -33.87
N LEU A 23 -27.86 -28.68 -32.68
CA LEU A 23 -28.48 -27.45 -32.18
C LEU A 23 -27.62 -26.80 -31.06
N LEU A 24 -27.05 -25.63 -31.35
CA LEU A 24 -26.60 -24.67 -30.32
C LEU A 24 -27.83 -23.89 -29.84
N LEU A 25 -28.51 -24.38 -28.81
CA LEU A 25 -29.38 -23.53 -27.99
C LEU A 25 -28.57 -23.09 -26.77
N ALA A 26 -28.00 -21.88 -26.87
CA ALA A 26 -27.49 -21.18 -25.71
C ALA A 26 -28.62 -21.06 -24.65
N PRO A 27 -28.35 -21.32 -23.37
CA PRO A 27 -29.34 -21.07 -22.34
C PRO A 27 -29.68 -19.58 -22.32
N PRO A 28 -30.94 -19.20 -22.03
CA PRO A 28 -31.34 -17.80 -22.04
C PRO A 28 -30.52 -17.01 -21.02
N PRO A 29 -30.21 -15.73 -21.29
CA PRO A 29 -29.44 -14.91 -20.37
C PRO A 29 -30.27 -14.76 -19.09
N ARG A 30 -29.70 -15.18 -17.96
CA ARG A 30 -30.24 -14.81 -16.66
C ARG A 30 -30.08 -13.31 -16.51
N LEU A 31 -31.16 -12.57 -16.75
CA LEU A 31 -31.30 -11.18 -16.34
C LEU A 31 -31.34 -11.13 -14.81
N PHE A 32 -30.17 -11.22 -14.19
CA PHE A 32 -30.00 -10.65 -12.87
C PHE A 32 -29.90 -9.13 -13.05
N PRO A 33 -30.79 -8.32 -12.46
CA PRO A 33 -30.51 -6.90 -12.35
C PRO A 33 -29.24 -6.78 -11.49
N SER A 34 -28.13 -6.42 -12.13
CA SER A 34 -26.92 -5.98 -11.45
C SER A 34 -27.17 -4.62 -10.83
N SER A 35 -27.92 -4.58 -9.73
CA SER A 35 -27.99 -3.42 -8.85
C SER A 35 -26.74 -3.38 -7.97
N SER A 36 -25.55 -3.33 -8.58
CA SER A 36 -24.37 -2.79 -7.92
C SER A 36 -24.44 -1.27 -8.00
N SER A 37 -25.43 -0.68 -7.33
CA SER A 37 -25.29 0.69 -6.86
C SER A 37 -24.23 0.65 -5.77
N SER A 38 -22.95 0.70 -6.15
CA SER A 38 -21.90 1.13 -5.24
C SER A 38 -22.32 2.53 -4.79
N ALA A 39 -22.93 2.61 -3.59
CA ALA A 39 -23.28 3.87 -2.99
C ALA A 39 -21.97 4.66 -2.88
N ARG A 40 -21.85 5.68 -3.73
CA ARG A 40 -20.63 6.46 -3.88
C ARG A 40 -20.32 7.08 -2.53
N ALA A 41 -19.15 6.78 -1.95
CA ALA A 41 -18.76 7.38 -0.68
C ALA A 41 -18.89 8.92 -0.78
N PRO A 42 -19.60 9.57 0.16
CA PRO A 42 -19.84 11.00 0.10
C PRO A 42 -18.50 11.75 0.15
N THR A 43 -18.39 12.79 -0.66
CA THR A 43 -17.25 13.70 -0.63
C THR A 43 -17.25 14.47 0.69
N SER A 44 -16.09 14.56 1.36
CA SER A 44 -15.98 15.30 2.61
C SER A 44 -16.30 16.79 2.40
N PRO A 45 -16.94 17.48 3.36
CA PRO A 45 -17.13 18.92 3.30
C PRO A 45 -15.81 19.70 3.18
N TYR A 46 -14.68 19.14 3.61
CA TYR A 46 -13.35 19.75 3.51
C TYR A 46 -12.62 19.46 2.20
N ALA A 47 -13.24 18.73 1.25
CA ALA A 47 -12.59 18.31 0.00
C ALA A 47 -12.03 19.48 -0.84
N HIS A 48 -12.68 20.65 -0.78
CA HIS A 48 -12.29 21.86 -1.52
C HIS A 48 -11.19 22.68 -0.82
N ARG A 49 -10.88 22.40 0.45
CA ARG A 49 -9.86 23.15 1.19
C ARG A 49 -8.45 22.71 0.78
N PRO A 50 -7.46 23.64 0.78
CA PRO A 50 -6.05 23.27 0.67
C PRO A 50 -5.66 22.29 1.78
N LYS A 51 -4.78 21.34 1.46
CA LYS A 51 -4.43 20.23 2.35
C LYS A 51 -2.92 20.14 2.51
N LEU A 52 -2.48 19.65 3.66
CA LEU A 52 -1.13 19.11 3.81
C LEU A 52 -1.17 17.64 3.37
N LEU A 53 -0.40 17.31 2.35
CA LEU A 53 -0.47 16.03 1.66
C LEU A 53 0.64 15.07 2.12
N PHE A 54 0.30 13.79 2.26
CA PHE A 54 1.24 12.73 2.60
C PHE A 54 1.13 11.60 1.57
N LEU A 55 2.23 11.37 0.86
CA LEU A 55 2.35 10.25 -0.07
C LEU A 55 2.67 8.98 0.71
N LEU A 56 1.84 7.95 0.59
CA LEU A 56 2.02 6.67 1.29
C LEU A 56 2.49 5.62 0.30
N ALA A 57 3.78 5.31 0.32
CA ALA A 57 4.42 4.45 -0.67
C ALA A 57 5.24 3.33 -0.03
N GLY A 58 5.51 2.27 -0.80
CA GLY A 58 6.19 1.08 -0.33
C GLY A 58 5.34 -0.18 -0.51
N GLN A 59 5.41 -1.12 0.43
CA GLN A 59 4.75 -2.42 0.29
C GLN A 59 3.64 -2.70 1.31
N SER A 60 3.37 -3.97 1.59
CA SER A 60 2.23 -4.45 2.38
C SER A 60 2.13 -3.83 3.78
N ASN A 61 3.25 -3.59 4.47
CA ASN A 61 3.22 -2.97 5.79
C ASN A 61 2.87 -1.45 5.75
N MET A 62 3.17 -0.72 4.65
CA MET A 62 2.59 0.61 4.40
C MET A 62 1.12 0.52 3.98
N ALA A 63 0.81 -0.41 3.07
CA ALA A 63 -0.54 -0.59 2.54
C ALA A 63 -1.54 -0.91 3.67
N GLY A 64 -1.08 -1.70 4.64
CA GLY A 64 -1.79 -2.13 5.83
C GLY A 64 -2.22 -3.58 5.72
N ARG A 65 -1.89 -4.35 6.76
CA ARG A 65 -2.27 -5.77 6.93
C ARG A 65 -2.71 -6.09 8.36
N GLY A 66 -2.63 -5.12 9.28
CA GLY A 66 -3.22 -5.29 10.60
C GLY A 66 -4.72 -5.56 10.46
N ALA A 67 -5.24 -6.50 11.25
CA ALA A 67 -6.65 -6.87 11.20
C ALA A 67 -7.55 -5.62 11.24
N PRO A 68 -8.58 -5.54 10.37
CA PRO A 68 -9.46 -4.39 10.34
C PRO A 68 -10.20 -4.28 11.67
N THR A 69 -9.87 -3.26 12.46
CA THR A 69 -10.69 -2.86 13.60
C THR A 69 -11.80 -1.96 13.07
N SER A 70 -13.05 -2.43 13.15
CA SER A 70 -14.22 -1.69 12.68
C SER A 70 -15.27 -1.61 13.80
N PRO A 71 -15.47 -0.42 14.41
CA PRO A 71 -14.71 0.82 14.17
C PRO A 71 -13.26 0.73 14.69
N LEU A 72 -12.40 1.63 14.21
CA LEU A 72 -11.11 1.88 14.86
C LEU A 72 -11.36 2.34 16.31
N PRO A 73 -10.49 2.00 17.27
CA PRO A 73 -10.60 2.57 18.61
C PRO A 73 -10.38 4.09 18.53
N ALA A 74 -11.06 4.84 19.41
CA ALA A 74 -10.73 6.24 19.62
C ALA A 74 -9.23 6.36 20.00
N PRO A 75 -8.51 7.39 19.53
CA PRO A 75 -8.99 8.56 18.79
C PRO A 75 -9.06 8.38 17.26
N TYR A 76 -8.80 7.20 16.70
CA TYR A 76 -8.54 6.98 15.27
C TYR A 76 -9.80 6.84 14.39
N LEU A 77 -10.95 7.32 14.85
CA LEU A 77 -12.20 7.29 14.09
C LEU A 77 -12.15 8.23 12.88
N PRO A 78 -12.85 7.95 11.77
CA PRO A 78 -12.90 8.85 10.62
C PRO A 78 -13.19 10.31 11.01
N HIS A 79 -12.33 11.22 10.56
CA HIS A 79 -12.38 12.64 10.93
C HIS A 79 -12.66 13.51 9.68
N PRO A 80 -13.54 14.53 9.74
CA PRO A 80 -13.94 15.28 8.55
C PRO A 80 -12.79 16.05 7.89
N ARG A 81 -11.77 16.47 8.65
CA ARG A 81 -10.52 17.11 8.17
C ARG A 81 -9.46 16.12 7.68
N LEU A 82 -9.69 14.81 7.77
CA LEU A 82 -8.77 13.77 7.32
C LEU A 82 -9.31 13.09 6.05
N LEU A 83 -8.61 13.30 4.94
CA LEU A 83 -9.07 12.89 3.62
C LEU A 83 -8.13 11.84 3.02
N ARG A 84 -8.68 11.03 2.12
CA ARG A 84 -7.97 10.06 1.32
C ARG A 84 -8.24 10.30 -0.15
N LEU A 85 -7.22 10.21 -0.99
CA LEU A 85 -7.40 10.23 -2.44
C LEU A 85 -7.77 8.82 -2.92
N ALA A 86 -9.04 8.61 -3.28
CA ALA A 86 -9.57 7.36 -3.81
C ALA A 86 -9.02 7.03 -5.21
N ALA A 87 -9.09 5.77 -5.64
CA ALA A 87 -8.51 5.30 -6.91
C ALA A 87 -8.85 6.20 -8.11
N ASP A 88 -10.10 6.66 -8.17
CA ASP A 88 -10.66 7.58 -9.17
C ASP A 88 -10.28 9.07 -8.98
N ARG A 89 -9.28 9.35 -8.13
CA ARG A 89 -8.73 10.68 -7.84
C ARG A 89 -9.69 11.65 -7.15
N ARG A 90 -10.75 11.14 -6.50
CA ARG A 90 -11.61 11.97 -5.66
C ARG A 90 -11.14 11.97 -4.20
N TRP A 91 -11.25 13.13 -3.56
CA TRP A 91 -11.07 13.25 -2.11
C TRP A 91 -12.32 12.73 -1.38
N VAL A 92 -12.12 11.68 -0.59
CA VAL A 92 -13.15 11.08 0.29
C VAL A 92 -12.69 11.16 1.75
N ALA A 93 -13.60 10.99 2.70
CA ALA A 93 -13.20 10.83 4.11
C ALA A 93 -12.25 9.63 4.24
N ALA A 94 -11.16 9.79 4.99
CA ALA A 94 -10.24 8.69 5.21
C ALA A 94 -10.84 7.69 6.21
N SER A 95 -10.77 6.41 5.85
CA SER A 95 -11.10 5.28 6.71
C SER A 95 -10.25 4.09 6.27
N PRO A 96 -9.73 3.26 7.18
CA PRO A 96 -9.14 1.98 6.79
C PRO A 96 -10.16 1.07 6.09
N PRO A 97 -9.69 0.15 5.23
CA PRO A 97 -8.32 0.07 4.72
C PRO A 97 -8.03 1.15 3.66
N LEU A 98 -6.96 1.94 3.85
CA LEU A 98 -6.66 3.09 2.98
C LEU A 98 -6.24 2.69 1.56
N HIS A 99 -5.69 1.49 1.39
CA HIS A 99 -5.20 0.98 0.11
C HIS A 99 -6.18 -0.01 -0.56
N ALA A 100 -7.42 -0.14 -0.08
CA ALA A 100 -8.38 -1.15 -0.56
C ALA A 100 -8.66 -1.09 -2.08
N ASP A 101 -8.67 0.11 -2.66
CA ASP A 101 -8.86 0.36 -4.09
C ASP A 101 -7.54 0.64 -4.84
N ILE A 102 -6.40 0.45 -4.17
CA ILE A 102 -5.04 0.68 -4.71
C ILE A 102 -4.27 -0.64 -4.82
N ASP A 103 -4.12 -1.36 -3.71
CA ASP A 103 -3.46 -2.66 -3.60
C ASP A 103 -4.48 -3.80 -3.82
N THR A 104 -5.18 -3.75 -4.96
CA THR A 104 -6.40 -4.53 -5.23
C THR A 104 -6.19 -6.05 -5.33
N HIS A 105 -4.95 -6.50 -5.46
CA HIS A 105 -4.60 -7.92 -5.53
C HIS A 105 -4.41 -8.56 -4.14
N LYS A 106 -4.50 -7.79 -3.05
CA LYS A 106 -4.24 -8.24 -1.69
C LYS A 106 -5.31 -7.73 -0.74
N THR A 107 -5.61 -8.53 0.28
CA THR A 107 -6.48 -8.08 1.38
C THR A 107 -5.78 -6.98 2.16
N CYS A 108 -6.37 -5.78 2.18
CA CYS A 108 -5.84 -4.65 2.93
C CYS A 108 -6.49 -4.56 4.32
N GLY A 109 -5.69 -4.14 5.29
CA GLY A 109 -6.10 -3.90 6.67
C GLY A 109 -5.70 -2.51 7.16
N LEU A 110 -5.49 -2.37 8.47
CA LEU A 110 -4.94 -1.16 9.05
C LEU A 110 -3.44 -1.05 8.70
N GLY A 111 -3.06 0.14 8.23
CA GLY A 111 -1.66 0.58 8.09
C GLY A 111 -1.39 1.80 8.99
N PRO A 112 -0.18 2.39 8.93
CA PRO A 112 0.25 3.36 9.94
C PRO A 112 -0.27 4.78 9.67
N ALA A 113 -0.85 5.03 8.49
CA ALA A 113 -1.18 6.38 8.06
C ALA A 113 -2.41 7.00 8.76
N MET A 114 -3.38 6.20 9.21
CA MET A 114 -4.49 6.70 10.04
C MET A 114 -3.98 7.20 11.41
N PRO A 115 -3.28 6.38 12.23
CA PRO A 115 -2.75 6.83 13.52
C PRO A 115 -1.79 8.02 13.37
N PHE A 116 -0.91 7.97 12.37
CA PHE A 116 -0.06 9.10 11.99
C PHE A 116 -0.84 10.40 11.82
N ALA A 117 -1.87 10.40 10.98
CA ALA A 117 -2.61 11.61 10.65
C ALA A 117 -3.45 12.13 11.81
N HIS A 118 -4.00 11.25 12.63
CA HIS A 118 -4.70 11.63 13.86
C HIS A 118 -3.78 12.35 14.84
N ARG A 119 -2.57 11.83 15.05
CA ARG A 119 -1.57 12.46 15.92
C ARG A 119 -1.21 13.86 15.44
N LEU A 120 -1.07 14.06 14.14
CA LEU A 120 -0.85 15.39 13.56
C LEU A 120 -2.03 16.33 13.78
N LEU A 121 -3.27 15.87 13.55
CA LEU A 121 -4.47 16.70 13.78
C LEU A 121 -4.60 17.15 15.24
N LEU A 122 -4.24 16.30 16.20
CA LEU A 122 -4.26 16.63 17.63
C LEU A 122 -3.19 17.65 18.03
N SER A 123 -2.12 17.77 17.24
CA SER A 123 -0.97 18.63 17.53
C SER A 123 -0.96 19.92 16.70
N SER A 124 -2.03 20.18 15.94
CA SER A 124 -2.09 21.25 14.95
C SER A 124 -3.32 22.11 15.11
N SER A 125 -3.31 23.29 14.47
CA SER A 125 -4.47 24.17 14.37
C SER A 125 -5.73 23.46 13.86
N ASP A 126 -6.90 23.90 14.33
CA ASP A 126 -8.21 23.46 13.86
C ASP A 126 -8.46 23.72 12.36
N LEU A 127 -7.62 24.54 11.72
CA LEU A 127 -7.67 24.83 10.30
C LEU A 127 -6.98 23.77 9.42
N LEU A 128 -6.13 22.92 9.99
CA LEU A 128 -5.36 21.94 9.22
C LEU A 128 -6.29 20.88 8.60
N VAL A 129 -6.17 20.69 7.29
CA VAL A 129 -6.80 19.57 6.56
C VAL A 129 -5.69 18.67 6.04
N LEU A 130 -5.78 17.38 6.32
CA LEU A 130 -4.80 16.38 5.91
C LEU A 130 -5.32 15.58 4.73
N GLY A 131 -4.45 15.33 3.74
CA GLY A 131 -4.74 14.48 2.59
C GLY A 131 -3.76 13.31 2.49
N LEU A 132 -4.27 12.10 2.63
CA LEU A 132 -3.52 10.86 2.45
C LEU A 132 -3.60 10.40 0.99
N VAL A 133 -2.44 10.14 0.39
CA VAL A 133 -2.30 9.71 -1.01
C VAL A 133 -1.75 8.28 -1.03
N PRO A 134 -2.64 7.26 -0.93
CA PRO A 134 -2.23 5.85 -0.91
C PRO A 134 -1.69 5.40 -2.28
N CYS A 135 -0.48 4.82 -2.27
CA CYS A 135 0.22 4.29 -3.44
C CYS A 135 0.90 2.93 -3.20
N ALA A 136 1.02 2.46 -1.95
CA ALA A 136 1.76 1.24 -1.63
C ALA A 136 1.12 -0.02 -2.25
N VAL A 137 1.96 -0.98 -2.64
CA VAL A 137 1.57 -2.25 -3.29
C VAL A 137 2.36 -3.41 -2.69
N GLY A 138 1.65 -4.44 -2.21
CA GLY A 138 2.26 -5.55 -1.48
C GLY A 138 3.18 -6.45 -2.30
N GLY A 139 4.26 -6.94 -1.69
CA GLY A 139 5.21 -7.88 -2.31
C GLY A 139 6.10 -7.25 -3.39
N THR A 140 6.29 -5.94 -3.36
CA THR A 140 7.10 -5.21 -4.34
C THR A 140 8.52 -5.02 -3.82
N ARG A 141 9.49 -5.16 -4.72
CA ARG A 141 10.91 -4.86 -4.47
C ARG A 141 11.23 -3.43 -4.86
N ILE A 142 12.25 -2.83 -4.27
CA ILE A 142 12.57 -1.42 -4.52
C ILE A 142 12.93 -1.14 -5.99
N TRP A 143 13.46 -2.12 -6.73
CA TRP A 143 13.72 -1.94 -8.16
C TRP A 143 12.44 -1.71 -8.98
N MET A 144 11.29 -2.22 -8.54
CA MET A 144 9.98 -1.98 -9.16
C MET A 144 9.48 -0.54 -8.93
N TRP A 145 10.16 0.20 -8.07
CA TRP A 145 9.91 1.61 -7.74
C TRP A 145 10.93 2.57 -8.37
N ALA A 146 11.81 2.09 -9.25
CA ALA A 146 12.71 2.97 -10.00
C ALA A 146 11.93 3.88 -10.98
N ARG A 147 12.46 5.07 -11.28
CA ARG A 147 11.89 5.97 -12.30
C ARG A 147 11.64 5.22 -13.62
N GLY A 148 10.49 5.47 -14.25
CA GLY A 148 10.03 4.76 -15.44
C GLY A 148 9.31 3.43 -15.15
N GLN A 149 9.35 2.91 -13.93
CA GLN A 149 8.58 1.73 -13.55
C GLN A 149 7.12 2.07 -13.23
N PRO A 150 6.16 1.17 -13.50
CA PRO A 150 4.74 1.46 -13.32
C PRO A 150 4.34 1.96 -11.92
N LEU A 151 4.93 1.41 -10.85
CA LEU A 151 4.60 1.81 -9.48
C LEU A 151 5.05 3.24 -9.18
N TYR A 152 6.27 3.58 -9.61
CA TYR A 152 6.83 4.91 -9.46
C TYR A 152 5.99 5.95 -10.25
N GLU A 153 5.76 5.68 -11.54
CA GLU A 153 4.99 6.59 -12.40
C GLU A 153 3.57 6.79 -11.88
N ALA A 154 2.93 5.72 -11.41
CA ALA A 154 1.63 5.80 -10.77
C ALA A 154 1.67 6.69 -9.52
N ALA A 155 2.64 6.51 -8.62
CA ALA A 155 2.76 7.30 -7.40
C ALA A 155 3.00 8.79 -7.68
N VAL A 156 3.91 9.12 -8.61
CA VAL A 156 4.18 10.50 -9.02
C VAL A 156 2.95 11.14 -9.66
N ALA A 157 2.28 10.44 -10.59
CA ALA A 157 1.07 10.94 -11.22
C ALA A 157 -0.06 11.18 -10.19
N ARG A 158 -0.17 10.29 -9.19
CA ARG A 158 -1.16 10.39 -8.11
C ARG A 158 -0.87 11.58 -7.18
N ALA A 159 0.40 11.79 -6.81
CA ALA A 159 0.83 12.93 -6.02
C ALA A 159 0.59 14.26 -6.74
N ARG A 160 0.95 14.36 -8.04
CA ARG A 160 0.67 15.55 -8.87
C ARG A 160 -0.84 15.83 -8.97
N ALA A 161 -1.66 14.79 -9.15
CA ALA A 161 -3.11 14.93 -9.16
C ALA A 161 -3.67 15.37 -7.80
N ALA A 162 -3.09 14.88 -6.69
CA ALA A 162 -3.47 15.29 -5.33
C ALA A 162 -3.24 16.79 -5.11
N VAL A 163 -2.10 17.31 -5.54
CA VAL A 163 -1.75 18.74 -5.47
C VAL A 163 -2.69 19.58 -6.35
N ALA A 164 -2.96 19.15 -7.58
CA ALA A 164 -3.81 19.88 -8.51
C ALA A 164 -5.31 19.87 -8.11
N GLY A 165 -5.82 18.77 -7.58
CA GLY A 165 -7.26 18.52 -7.40
C GLY A 165 -7.94 19.21 -6.22
N GLY A 166 -7.23 20.03 -5.44
CA GLY A 166 -7.83 20.78 -4.33
C GLY A 166 -6.90 21.74 -3.61
N GLY A 167 -5.72 22.02 -4.16
CA GLY A 167 -4.69 22.84 -3.53
C GLY A 167 -4.01 22.14 -2.34
N GLY A 168 -2.79 22.55 -2.05
CA GLY A 168 -2.00 21.99 -0.95
C GLY A 168 -0.52 21.89 -1.26
N ALA A 169 0.23 21.46 -0.25
CA ALA A 169 1.65 21.17 -0.36
C ALA A 169 1.91 19.73 0.08
N LEU A 170 2.88 19.08 -0.55
CA LEU A 170 3.36 17.78 -0.12
C LEU A 170 4.23 17.97 1.14
N GLY A 171 3.74 17.50 2.28
CA GLY A 171 4.44 17.57 3.56
C GLY A 171 5.57 16.53 3.64
N ALA A 172 5.25 15.27 3.30
CA ALA A 172 6.24 14.21 3.28
C ALA A 172 5.84 13.03 2.38
N VAL A 173 6.82 12.20 2.06
CA VAL A 173 6.62 10.81 1.64
C VAL A 173 6.85 9.92 2.85
N LEU A 174 5.86 9.09 3.18
CA LEU A 174 6.02 7.99 4.12
C LEU A 174 6.35 6.73 3.31
N TRP A 175 7.55 6.20 3.51
CA TRP A 175 8.08 5.07 2.77
C TRP A 175 8.29 3.88 3.71
N PHE A 176 7.59 2.77 3.48
CA PHE A 176 7.84 1.53 4.23
C PHE A 176 7.88 0.34 3.28
N GLN A 177 9.11 -0.08 3.00
CA GLN A 177 9.43 -1.16 2.09
C GLN A 177 10.82 -1.73 2.38
N GLY A 178 11.02 -2.99 2.04
CA GLY A 178 12.33 -3.63 1.99
C GLY A 178 12.27 -5.13 2.24
N GLU A 179 11.13 -5.63 2.73
CA GLU A 179 10.99 -7.02 3.16
C GLU A 179 11.23 -7.97 1.98
N SER A 180 10.72 -7.65 0.80
CA SER A 180 10.93 -8.48 -0.40
C SER A 180 12.35 -8.36 -1.00
N ASP A 181 13.12 -7.33 -0.67
CA ASP A 181 14.53 -7.18 -1.05
C ASP A 181 15.46 -7.99 -0.15
N THR A 182 14.96 -8.55 0.97
CA THR A 182 15.73 -9.45 1.85
C THR A 182 15.88 -10.87 1.31
N ILE A 183 15.19 -11.20 0.21
CA ILE A 183 15.18 -12.54 -0.39
C ILE A 183 16.46 -12.84 -1.16
N GLU A 184 16.88 -11.90 -2.03
CA GLU A 184 18.04 -12.07 -2.91
C GLU A 184 19.19 -11.19 -2.44
N VAL A 185 20.40 -11.75 -2.36
CA VAL A 185 21.59 -11.02 -1.84
C VAL A 185 21.93 -9.79 -2.69
N ASP A 186 21.76 -9.88 -4.00
CA ASP A 186 22.05 -8.78 -4.92
C ASP A 186 21.03 -7.64 -4.77
N ASP A 187 19.77 -7.95 -4.50
CA ASP A 187 18.76 -6.94 -4.18
C ASP A 187 19.05 -6.26 -2.84
N ALA A 188 19.38 -7.05 -1.80
CA ALA A 188 19.73 -6.54 -0.50
C ALA A 188 20.95 -5.60 -0.55
N ARG A 189 22.02 -6.00 -1.24
CA ARG A 189 23.24 -5.19 -1.42
C ARG A 189 22.99 -3.93 -2.24
N ALA A 190 22.10 -3.97 -3.22
CA ALA A 190 21.77 -2.83 -4.05
C ALA A 190 20.76 -1.86 -3.40
N TYR A 191 20.13 -2.25 -2.28
CA TYR A 191 19.01 -1.51 -1.68
C TYR A 191 19.36 -0.04 -1.39
N GLY A 192 20.49 0.22 -0.75
CA GLY A 192 20.89 1.58 -0.35
C GLY A 192 20.98 2.54 -1.54
N GLY A 193 21.71 2.15 -2.59
CA GLY A 193 21.82 2.98 -3.81
C GLY A 193 20.49 3.16 -4.55
N LYS A 194 19.63 2.13 -4.56
CA LYS A 194 18.27 2.24 -5.13
C LYS A 194 17.40 3.19 -4.31
N MET A 195 17.50 3.18 -2.98
CA MET A 195 16.78 4.08 -2.10
C MET A 195 17.21 5.54 -2.27
N GLU A 196 18.52 5.82 -2.34
CA GLU A 196 19.03 7.16 -2.60
C GLU A 196 18.55 7.70 -3.96
N ARG A 197 18.56 6.85 -4.99
CA ARG A 197 18.04 7.19 -6.31
C ARG A 197 16.53 7.46 -6.28
N LEU A 198 15.75 6.62 -5.61
CA LEU A 198 14.31 6.83 -5.43
C LEU A 198 14.01 8.20 -4.79
N VAL A 199 14.75 8.58 -3.75
CA VAL A 199 14.58 9.89 -3.09
C VAL A 199 14.91 11.04 -4.04
N ALA A 200 16.01 10.95 -4.77
CA ALA A 200 16.40 11.96 -5.75
C ALA A 200 15.36 12.10 -6.86
N ASP A 201 14.89 10.97 -7.40
CA ASP A 201 13.93 10.95 -8.49
C ASP A 201 12.58 11.57 -8.05
N LEU A 202 12.07 11.19 -6.87
CA LEU A 202 10.83 11.75 -6.31
C LEU A 202 10.92 13.27 -6.10
N ARG A 203 12.07 13.77 -5.61
CA ARG A 203 12.29 15.21 -5.38
C ARG A 203 12.25 15.99 -6.69
N GLU A 204 12.91 15.48 -7.71
CA GLU A 204 12.93 16.09 -9.04
C GLU A 204 11.54 16.06 -9.69
N ASP A 205 10.89 14.89 -9.76
CA ASP A 205 9.62 14.74 -10.46
C ASP A 205 8.43 15.38 -9.73
N LEU A 206 8.52 15.56 -8.41
CA LEU A 206 7.51 16.29 -7.63
C LEU A 206 7.86 17.78 -7.47
N GLY A 207 8.97 18.25 -8.05
CA GLY A 207 9.39 19.64 -8.01
C GLY A 207 9.67 20.16 -6.60
N SER A 208 10.10 19.28 -5.70
CA SER A 208 10.32 19.58 -4.29
C SER A 208 11.71 19.10 -3.87
N PRO A 209 12.78 19.90 -4.09
CA PRO A 209 14.16 19.48 -3.82
C PRO A 209 14.45 19.18 -2.34
N ASN A 210 13.65 19.75 -1.44
CA ASN A 210 13.75 19.57 0.01
C ASN A 210 12.64 18.65 0.57
N LEU A 211 11.96 17.87 -0.29
CA LEU A 211 10.90 16.96 0.15
C LEU A 211 11.38 16.04 1.26
N LEU A 212 10.66 16.05 2.38
CA LEU A 212 10.87 15.12 3.48
C LEU A 212 10.47 13.71 3.05
N VAL A 213 11.37 12.75 3.26
CA VAL A 213 11.08 11.32 3.15
C VAL A 213 11.30 10.69 4.52
N ILE A 214 10.24 10.15 5.11
CA ILE A 214 10.33 9.36 6.34
C ILE A 214 10.27 7.90 5.92
N GLN A 215 11.42 7.22 5.97
CA GLN A 215 11.52 5.79 5.71
C GLN A 215 11.38 4.98 7.00
N VAL A 216 10.85 3.78 6.88
CA VAL A 216 10.74 2.82 7.99
C VAL A 216 11.67 1.64 7.74
N SER A 217 12.53 1.29 8.69
CA SER A 217 13.35 0.09 8.53
C SER A 217 12.54 -1.17 8.79
N VAL A 218 12.76 -2.20 7.97
CA VAL A 218 12.11 -3.51 8.12
C VAL A 218 12.56 -4.19 9.41
N GLY A 219 11.66 -4.79 10.19
CA GLY A 219 12.02 -5.53 11.40
C GLY A 219 12.75 -6.84 11.09
N LEU A 220 13.56 -7.34 12.03
CA LEU A 220 14.31 -8.61 11.87
C LEU A 220 13.38 -9.78 11.52
N ALA A 221 12.25 -9.88 12.22
CA ALA A 221 11.28 -10.94 12.01
C ALA A 221 10.37 -10.70 10.80
N SER A 222 10.26 -9.45 10.28
CA SER A 222 9.41 -9.13 9.13
C SER A 222 10.13 -9.24 7.78
N GLY A 223 11.39 -9.71 7.73
CA GLY A 223 12.06 -9.96 6.45
C GLY A 223 11.52 -11.22 5.77
N GLU A 224 11.30 -11.18 4.46
CA GLU A 224 10.87 -12.36 3.68
C GLU A 224 12.02 -13.35 3.40
N GLY A 225 13.28 -12.95 3.65
CA GLY A 225 14.47 -13.75 3.39
C GLY A 225 15.61 -13.53 4.37
N ASN A 226 16.78 -14.09 4.02
CA ASN A 226 17.92 -14.23 4.93
C ASN A 226 18.81 -12.97 5.02
N TYR A 227 18.53 -11.93 4.25
CA TYR A 227 19.39 -10.75 4.14
C TYR A 227 18.81 -9.50 4.81
N THR A 228 17.96 -9.68 5.82
CA THR A 228 17.31 -8.60 6.58
C THR A 228 18.31 -7.62 7.16
N ASP A 229 19.42 -8.10 7.73
CA ASP A 229 20.46 -7.23 8.30
C ASP A 229 21.09 -6.32 7.24
N ILE A 230 21.35 -6.84 6.04
CA ILE A 230 21.93 -6.05 4.93
C ILE A 230 20.98 -4.91 4.52
N VAL A 231 19.68 -5.20 4.36
CA VAL A 231 18.68 -4.19 4.01
C VAL A 231 18.53 -3.15 5.13
N ARG A 232 18.50 -3.59 6.40
CA ARG A 232 18.40 -2.68 7.55
C ARG A 232 19.63 -1.78 7.68
N ASP A 233 20.82 -2.32 7.51
CA ASP A 233 22.06 -1.54 7.54
C ASP A 233 22.09 -0.53 6.40
N ALA A 234 21.61 -0.90 5.20
CA ALA A 234 21.45 0.03 4.09
C ALA A 234 20.45 1.15 4.43
N GLN A 235 19.29 0.85 5.03
CA GLN A 235 18.29 1.85 5.46
C GLN A 235 18.86 2.82 6.52
N ARG A 236 19.64 2.31 7.47
CA ARG A 236 20.33 3.09 8.51
C ARG A 236 21.46 3.95 7.98
N SER A 237 22.11 3.51 6.91
CA SER A 237 23.26 4.19 6.33
C SER A 237 22.89 5.31 5.35
N ILE A 238 21.60 5.46 5.00
CA ILE A 238 21.14 6.56 4.14
C ILE A 238 21.45 7.90 4.82
N ASN A 239 22.35 8.67 4.21
CA ASN A 239 22.78 9.96 4.70
C ASN A 239 22.44 11.06 3.69
N LEU A 240 21.14 11.34 3.56
CA LEU A 240 20.60 12.38 2.68
C LEU A 240 19.90 13.46 3.51
N PRO A 241 19.97 14.75 3.11
CA PRO A 241 19.22 15.80 3.79
C PRO A 241 17.72 15.50 3.70
N ASN A 242 16.96 15.84 4.75
CA ASN A 242 15.51 15.63 4.84
C ASN A 242 15.08 14.17 4.56
N VAL A 243 15.89 13.21 4.98
CA VAL A 243 15.52 11.80 5.04
C VAL A 243 15.63 11.35 6.50
N ILE A 244 14.53 10.81 7.05
CA ILE A 244 14.46 10.36 8.44
C ILE A 244 14.18 8.87 8.44
N LEU A 245 14.84 8.13 9.34
CA LEU A 245 14.56 6.74 9.59
C LEU A 245 13.75 6.56 10.87
N VAL A 246 12.65 5.81 10.78
CA VAL A 246 11.90 5.29 11.92
C VAL A 246 12.14 3.77 12.00
N ASP A 247 12.66 3.29 13.12
CA ASP A 247 13.00 1.88 13.27
C ASP A 247 11.82 1.05 13.78
N ALA A 248 11.26 0.17 12.94
CA ALA A 248 10.17 -0.74 13.32
C ALA A 248 10.64 -2.02 14.03
N MET A 249 11.94 -2.15 14.34
CA MET A 249 12.48 -3.31 15.06
C MET A 249 11.76 -3.52 16.40
N GLY A 250 11.35 -4.77 16.65
CA GLY A 250 10.68 -5.17 17.88
C GLY A 250 9.18 -4.83 17.95
N LEU A 251 8.60 -4.22 16.91
CA LEU A 251 7.16 -4.09 16.82
C LEU A 251 6.50 -5.47 16.62
N PRO A 252 5.35 -5.73 17.26
CA PRO A 252 4.69 -7.03 17.20
C PRO A 252 4.22 -7.36 15.78
N LEU A 253 4.46 -8.60 15.37
CA LEU A 253 3.96 -9.14 14.11
C LEU A 253 2.60 -9.81 14.31
N SER A 254 1.91 -9.99 13.20
CA SER A 254 0.72 -10.84 13.11
C SER A 254 1.14 -12.32 13.12
N ASP A 255 0.16 -13.21 13.11
CA ASP A 255 0.39 -14.66 13.15
C ASP A 255 1.24 -15.17 11.97
N ASP A 256 1.26 -14.44 10.85
CA ASP A 256 2.07 -14.78 9.66
C ASP A 256 3.57 -14.50 9.82
N GLN A 257 3.99 -13.90 10.93
CA GLN A 257 5.38 -13.54 11.21
C GLN A 257 6.02 -12.66 10.11
N LEU A 258 5.22 -11.92 9.33
CA LEU A 258 5.71 -11.05 8.26
C LEU A 258 5.14 -9.64 8.40
N HIS A 259 3.84 -9.54 8.65
CA HIS A 259 3.16 -8.27 8.69
C HIS A 259 3.02 -7.74 10.12
N LEU A 260 3.16 -6.42 10.28
CA LEU A 260 2.89 -5.77 11.56
C LEU A 260 1.44 -6.01 12.00
N SER A 261 1.26 -6.32 13.28
CA SER A 261 -0.07 -6.43 13.90
C SER A 261 -0.79 -5.08 13.92
N THR A 262 -2.10 -5.09 14.22
CA THR A 262 -2.87 -3.85 14.38
C THR A 262 -2.27 -2.93 15.45
N GLU A 263 -1.82 -3.49 16.57
CA GLU A 263 -1.16 -2.72 17.65
C GLU A 263 0.17 -2.11 17.17
N ALA A 264 0.98 -2.88 16.44
CA ALA A 264 2.21 -2.38 15.85
C ALA A 264 1.96 -1.24 14.86
N GLN A 265 0.91 -1.34 14.03
CA GLN A 265 0.55 -0.30 13.06
C GLN A 265 0.10 0.99 13.75
N LEU A 266 -0.64 0.90 14.86
CA LEU A 266 -0.97 2.04 15.70
C LEU A 266 0.29 2.72 16.26
N ARG A 267 1.18 1.92 16.87
CA ARG A 267 2.44 2.42 17.43
C ARG A 267 3.36 3.03 16.36
N LEU A 268 3.48 2.40 15.20
CA LEU A 268 4.29 2.90 14.09
C LEU A 268 3.76 4.24 13.57
N GLY A 269 2.43 4.41 13.48
CA GLY A 269 1.83 5.69 13.10
C GLY A 269 2.21 6.82 14.05
N GLU A 270 2.16 6.58 15.36
CA GLU A 270 2.61 7.54 16.38
C GLU A 270 4.10 7.88 16.23
N MET A 271 4.95 6.87 16.00
CA MET A 271 6.40 7.07 15.78
C MET A 271 6.67 7.92 14.52
N LEU A 272 5.97 7.65 13.41
CA LEU A 272 6.06 8.44 12.19
C LEU A 272 5.61 9.89 12.41
N ALA A 273 4.54 10.10 13.18
CA ALA A 273 4.01 11.44 13.44
C ALA A 273 4.96 12.23 14.34
N GLN A 274 5.55 11.58 15.36
CA GLN A 274 6.57 12.19 16.20
C GLN A 274 7.78 12.64 15.37
N ALA A 275 8.30 11.77 14.49
CA ALA A 275 9.41 12.10 13.60
C ALA A 275 9.08 13.29 12.68
N TYR A 276 7.86 13.35 12.14
CA TYR A 276 7.40 14.49 11.34
C TYR A 276 7.35 15.79 12.15
N LEU A 277 6.76 15.76 13.35
CA LEU A 277 6.62 16.95 14.21
C LEU A 277 7.96 17.49 14.69
N GLU A 278 8.90 16.61 15.06
CA GLU A 278 10.27 17.00 15.44
C GLU A 278 11.00 17.67 14.28
N PHE A 279 10.87 17.11 13.07
CA PHE A 279 11.44 17.71 11.87
C PHE A 279 10.88 19.12 11.61
N GLU A 280 9.56 19.29 11.65
CA GLU A 280 8.95 20.60 11.41
C GLU A 280 9.34 21.61 12.50
N SER A 281 9.40 21.19 13.77
CA SER A 281 9.85 22.02 14.89
C SER A 281 11.30 22.48 14.73
N SER A 282 12.17 21.63 14.16
CA SER A 282 13.57 21.99 13.90
C SER A 282 13.74 23.00 12.75
N ARG A 283 12.76 23.09 11.84
CA ARG A 283 12.77 24.01 10.71
C ARG A 283 12.21 25.38 11.05
N ASP A 284 11.26 25.44 11.97
CA ASP A 284 10.66 26.69 12.45
C ASP A 284 10.48 26.66 13.97
N PRO A 285 11.50 27.08 14.75
CA PRO A 285 11.45 27.09 16.22
C PRO A 285 10.37 27.99 16.83
N LYS A 286 9.64 28.76 16.01
CA LYS A 286 8.60 29.71 16.44
C LYS A 286 7.17 29.27 16.06
N ALA A 287 6.99 28.10 15.44
CA ALA A 287 5.70 27.64 14.92
C ALA A 287 4.88 26.74 15.86
N ILE A 288 5.31 26.57 17.13
CA ILE A 288 4.59 25.83 18.17
C ILE A 288 3.89 26.81 19.12
#